data_AF-A0A2W2IU75-F1
#
_entry.id   AF-A0A2W2IU75-F1
#
_cell.length_a   1.000
_cell.length_b   1.000
_cell.length_c   1.000
_cell.angle_alpha   90.00
_cell.angle_beta   90.00
_cell.angle_gamma   90.00
#
_symmetry.space_group_name_H-M   'P 1'
#
loop_
_entity.id
_entity.type
_entity.pdbx_description
1 polymer ?
#
loop_
_entity_poly.entity_id
_entity_poly.type
_entity_poly.pdbx_seq_one_letter_code
_entity_poly.pdbx_strand_id
1 'polypeptide(L)' 'SRIVRRPQIRKGQVLLDLCEPTEELRRRTVTKRHGDQYKRARDAAWGDSWRPADPAR' A
#
# COMPACT_ATOMS: atom_id res chain seq x y z
N SER A 1 -3.19 4.63 7.86
CA SER A 1 -3.85 3.34 7.58
C SER A 1 -2.90 2.20 7.90
N ARG A 2 -3.39 0.98 8.15
CA ARG A 2 -2.58 -0.21 8.50
C ARG A 2 -2.81 -1.33 7.51
N ILE A 3 -1.77 -2.08 7.15
CA ILE A 3 -1.87 -3.24 6.26
C ILE A 3 -2.54 -4.40 6.99
N VAL A 4 -3.64 -4.90 6.45
CA VAL A 4 -4.42 -5.99 7.08
C VAL A 4 -4.29 -7.33 6.38
N ARG A 5 -3.61 -7.38 5.23
CA ARG A 5 -3.29 -8.61 4.49
C ARG A 5 -1.90 -8.50 3.90
N ARG A 6 -1.22 -9.63 3.69
CA ARG A 6 0.08 -9.65 3.02
C ARG A 6 -0.04 -8.99 1.63
N PRO A 7 0.85 -8.03 1.29
CA PRO A 7 0.82 -7.36 -0.02
C PRO A 7 0.85 -8.36 -1.17
N GLN A 8 0.02 -8.10 -2.19
CA GLN A 8 -0.05 -8.95 -3.38
C GLN A 8 0.83 -8.36 -4.47
N ILE A 9 1.93 -9.03 -4.79
CA ILE A 9 2.89 -8.59 -5.80
C ILE A 9 2.45 -9.10 -7.17
N ARG A 10 2.27 -8.17 -8.11
CA ARG A 10 1.99 -8.44 -9.53
C ARG A 10 3.06 -7.79 -10.42
N LYS A 11 2.99 -8.02 -11.73
CA LYS A 11 3.91 -7.43 -12.71
C LYS A 11 3.88 -5.89 -12.61
N GLY A 12 4.94 -5.32 -12.03
CA GLY A 12 5.10 -3.87 -11.89
C GLY A 12 4.12 -3.19 -10.94
N GLN A 13 3.38 -3.95 -10.11
CA GLN A 13 2.37 -3.43 -9.21
C GLN A 13 2.37 -4.19 -7.87
N VAL A 14 1.97 -3.51 -6.82
CA VAL A 14 1.69 -4.08 -5.50
C VAL A 14 0.29 -3.64 -5.09
N LEU A 15 -0.56 -4.59 -4.71
CA LEU A 15 -1.88 -4.31 -4.16
C LEU A 15 -1.79 -4.44 -2.64
N LEU A 16 -2.27 -3.40 -1.96
CA LEU A 16 -2.35 -3.32 -0.51
C LEU A 16 -3.83 -3.29 -0.10
N ASP A 17 -4.19 -4.11 0.88
CA ASP A 17 -5.46 -4.00 1.58
C ASP A 17 -5.17 -3.31 2.92
N LEU A 18 -5.78 -2.14 3.13
CA LEU A 18 -5.50 -1.21 4.21
C LEU A 18 -6.76 -1.00 5.05
N CYS A 19 -6.64 -1.06 6.37
CA CYS A 19 -7.66 -0.56 7.29
C CYS A 19 -7.36 0.90 7.63
N GLU A 20 -8.33 1.77 7.40
CA GLU A 20 -8.26 3.18 7.75
C GLU A 20 -8.75 3.43 9.19
N PRO A 21 -8.36 4.55 9.82
CA PRO A 21 -8.86 4.89 11.16
C PRO A 21 -10.38 5.06 11.23
N THR A 22 -11.03 5.27 10.09
CA THR A 22 -12.49 5.35 9.92
C THR A 22 -13.16 3.97 9.85
N GLU A 23 -12.45 2.90 10.22
CA GLU A 23 -12.91 1.50 10.16
C GLU A 23 -13.22 0.98 8.75
N GLU A 24 -12.81 1.72 7.72
CA GLU A 24 -12.99 1.32 6.33
C GLU A 24 -11.84 0.45 5.82
N LEU A 25 -12.17 -0.62 5.09
CA LEU A 25 -11.21 -1.40 4.32
C LEU A 25 -11.05 -0.80 2.91
N ARG A 26 -9.85 -0.31 2.60
CA ARG A 26 -9.51 0.26 1.30
C ARG A 26 -8.43 -0.55 0.61
N ARG A 27 -8.63 -0.82 -0.68
CA ARG A 27 -7.61 -1.40 -1.55
C ARG A 27 -6.85 -0.31 -2.27
N ARG A 28 -5.52 -0.36 -2.22
CA ARG A 28 -4.63 0.60 -2.90
C ARG A 28 -3.65 -0.12 -3.82
N THR A 29 -3.56 0.34 -5.06
CA THR A 29 -2.60 -0.16 -6.04
C THR A 29 -1.41 0.78 -6.13
N VAL A 30 -0.22 0.28 -5.83
CA VAL A 30 1.05 0.99 -5.97
C VAL A 30 1.80 0.42 -7.16
N THR A 31 2.07 1.23 -8.18
CA THR A 31 2.79 0.79 -9.38
C THR A 31 4.24 1.26 -9.36
N LYS A 32 5.09 0.68 -10.21
CA LYS A 32 6.52 1.05 -10.34
C LYS A 32 6.77 2.55 -10.52
N ARG A 33 5.84 3.29 -11.15
CA ARG A 33 5.96 4.73 -11.37
C ARG A 33 5.98 5.55 -10.07
N HIS A 34 5.48 4.98 -8.96
CA HIS A 34 5.49 5.63 -7.65
C HIS A 34 6.84 5.51 -6.91
N GLY A 35 7.90 5.03 -7.58
CA GLY A 35 9.28 5.11 -7.08
C GLY A 35 9.48 4.43 -5.73
N ASP A 36 9.96 5.16 -4.73
CA ASP A 36 10.23 4.59 -3.40
C ASP A 36 8.97 4.09 -2.69
N GLN A 37 7.80 4.64 -3.02
CA GLN A 37 6.53 4.10 -2.52
C GLN A 37 6.29 2.68 -3.02
N TYR A 38 6.73 2.34 -4.24
CA TYR A 38 6.65 0.98 -4.77
C TYR A 38 7.57 0.02 -4.00
N LYS A 39 8.82 0.43 -3.72
CA LYS A 39 9.75 -0.37 -2.92
C LYS A 39 9.19 -0.63 -1.53
N ARG A 40 8.74 0.43 -0.85
CA ARG A 40 8.09 0.33 0.46
C ARG A 40 6.87 -0.59 0.45
N ALA A 41 6.04 -0.54 -0.60
CA ALA A 41 4.85 -1.38 -0.70
C ALA A 41 5.22 -2.85 -0.87
N ARG A 42 6.25 -3.13 -1.68
CA ARG A 42 6.78 -4.47 -1.93
C ARG A 42 7.34 -5.11 -0.67
N ASP A 43 8.03 -4.32 0.15
CA ASP A 43 8.74 -4.79 1.34
C ASP A 43 7.87 -4.75 2.61
N ALA A 44 6.65 -4.22 2.52
CA ALA A 44 5.77 -4.11 3.67
C ALA A 44 5.22 -5.46 4.14
N ALA A 45 5.00 -5.56 5.44
CA ALA A 45 4.43 -6.73 6.10
C ALA A 45 3.01 -6.46 6.61
N TRP A 46 2.36 -7.53 7.07
CA TRP A 46 1.10 -7.40 7.80
C TRP A 46 1.31 -6.59 9.08
N GLY A 47 0.35 -5.71 9.40
CA GLY A 47 0.43 -4.86 10.57
C GLY A 47 1.24 -3.58 10.37
N ASP A 48 1.97 -3.42 9.28
CA ASP A 48 2.75 -2.21 9.03
C ASP A 48 1.85 -0.98 8.83
N SER A 49 2.35 0.15 9.33
CA SER A 49 1.71 1.44 9.12
C SER A 49 1.99 1.94 7.71
N TRP A 50 0.93 2.04 6.91
CA TRP A 50 0.99 2.59 5.56
C TRP A 50 0.52 4.04 5.55
N ARG A 51 1.48 4.96 5.36
CA ARG A 51 1.19 6.37 5.03
C ARG A 51 1.34 6.54 3.52
N PRO A 52 0.24 6.67 2.77
CA PRO A 52 0.37 7.02 1.38
C PRO A 52 1.03 8.38 1.23
N ALA A 53 2.06 8.51 0.37
CA ALA A 53 2.46 9.86 -0.01
C ALA A 53 1.30 10.47 -0.79
N ASP A 54 1.00 11.72 -0.47
CA ASP A 54 -0.02 12.54 -1.10
C ASP A 54 0.10 12.36 -2.63
N PRO A 55 -0.96 11.96 -3.36
CA PRO A 55 -0.90 12.05 -4.81
C PRO A 55 -0.65 13.52 -5.13
N ALA A 56 0.52 13.83 -5.68
CA ALA A 56 0.71 15.10 -6.35
C ALA A 56 -0.51 15.29 -7.27
N ARG A 57 -1.20 16.40 -7.02
CA ARG A 57 -2.53 16.76 -7.52
C ARG A 57 -2.67 16.57 -9.03
#